data_AF-A0A099ZKS8-F1
#
_entry.id   AF-A0A099ZKS8-F1
#
_cell.length_a   1.000
_cell.length_b   1.000
_cell.length_c   1.000
_cell.angle_alpha   90.00
_cell.angle_beta   90.00
_cell.angle_gamma   90.00
#
_symmetry.space_group_name_H-M   'P 1'
#
loop_
_entity.id
_entity.type
_entity.pdbx_description
1 polymer ?
#
loop_
_entity_poly.entity_id
_entity_poly.type
_entity_poly.pdbx_seq_one_letter_code
_entity_poly.pdbx_strand_id
1 'polypeptide(L)'
;LQELTAALEKNPDDAEYYCQRAYAYILLQNYADAVADAKKSLELNPSNAIAFLRKGLGEYHMKNYTSALESFREGQKLDRWVIERTVFLYLLTPGNEILSLSLKTRCVYMDVDHTFTVWIKRCEETLNVSFFLSLRYDWYQTESQVIVTIMIKNAQKDAVHVQFSEKEMSASVRLPSGEDYNLKLVLLHSIVPEQSTFKVLSTKVEIVRKKPEAVRWEKLEGEGDSPKLKQFTPDTQHLYPSSSHYTRNWDKLVVEIKEEEKNEKLEGDAALNKLFQQIYSDGTDEVKRAMNKSFMESGGTVLSTNWSDVSKKKVEVNPPDDMEWKKY
;
A
#
# COMPACT_ATOMS: atom_id res chain seq x y z
N LEU A 1 -42.45 -19.59 9.68
CA LEU A 1 -41.89 -20.59 8.74
C LEU A 1 -42.82 -21.80 8.59
N GLN A 2 -43.15 -22.50 9.69
CA GLN A 2 -44.05 -23.68 9.67
C GLN A 2 -45.44 -23.40 9.06
N GLU A 3 -46.01 -22.22 9.33
CA GLU A 3 -47.29 -21.82 8.74
C GLU A 3 -47.19 -21.61 7.22
N LEU A 4 -46.08 -21.05 6.73
CA LEU A 4 -45.83 -20.83 5.30
C LEU A 4 -45.57 -22.15 4.56
N THR A 5 -44.90 -23.11 5.20
CA THR A 5 -44.73 -24.45 4.62
C THR A 5 -46.07 -25.18 4.54
N ALA A 6 -46.90 -25.12 5.58
CA ALA A 6 -48.23 -25.71 5.56
C ALA A 6 -49.18 -25.03 4.56
N ALA A 7 -49.03 -23.72 4.33
CA ALA A 7 -49.77 -22.99 3.30
C ALA A 7 -49.38 -23.43 1.89
N LEU A 8 -48.08 -23.65 1.64
CA LEU A 8 -47.57 -24.15 0.36
C LEU A 8 -47.92 -25.62 0.10
N GLU A 9 -48.09 -26.44 1.14
CA GLU A 9 -48.64 -27.80 0.99
C GLU A 9 -50.08 -27.80 0.49
N LYS A 10 -50.87 -26.78 0.88
CA LYS A 10 -52.26 -26.62 0.42
C LYS A 10 -52.35 -25.99 -0.96
N ASN A 11 -51.52 -24.97 -1.22
CA ASN A 11 -51.49 -24.21 -2.46
C ASN A 11 -50.03 -24.08 -2.97
N PRO A 12 -49.54 -25.03 -3.78
CA PRO A 12 -48.14 -25.09 -4.17
C PRO A 12 -47.72 -24.08 -5.25
N ASP A 13 -48.69 -23.43 -5.92
CA ASP A 13 -48.46 -22.54 -7.06
C ASP A 13 -48.59 -21.05 -6.70
N ASP A 14 -48.70 -20.73 -5.42
CA ASP A 14 -48.85 -19.34 -4.96
C ASP A 14 -47.49 -18.67 -4.76
N ALA A 15 -47.16 -17.75 -5.67
CA ALA A 15 -45.92 -16.99 -5.67
C ALA A 15 -45.71 -16.17 -4.39
N GLU A 16 -46.78 -15.70 -3.74
CA GLU A 16 -46.66 -14.82 -2.58
C GLU A 16 -46.14 -15.58 -1.35
N TYR A 17 -46.61 -16.81 -1.13
CA TYR A 17 -46.12 -17.64 -0.01
C TYR A 17 -44.64 -17.99 -0.16
N TYR A 18 -44.15 -18.30 -1.37
CA TYR A 18 -42.71 -18.48 -1.61
C TYR A 18 -41.93 -17.20 -1.31
N CYS A 19 -42.44 -16.06 -1.77
CA CYS A 19 -41.80 -14.78 -1.49
C CYS A 19 -41.71 -14.56 0.03
N GLN A 20 -42.81 -14.72 0.77
CA GLN A 20 -42.85 -14.53 2.23
C GLN A 20 -41.95 -15.53 2.97
N ARG A 21 -41.86 -16.77 2.48
CA ARG A 21 -40.97 -17.81 3.03
C ARG A 21 -39.50 -17.46 2.82
N ALA A 22 -39.13 -16.91 1.65
CA ALA A 22 -37.81 -16.37 1.39
C ALA A 22 -37.42 -15.27 2.39
N TYR A 23 -38.36 -14.39 2.75
CA TYR A 23 -38.10 -13.37 3.77
C TYR A 23 -37.86 -13.96 5.16
N ALA A 24 -38.66 -14.95 5.57
CA ALA A 24 -38.45 -15.66 6.81
C ALA A 24 -37.07 -16.34 6.83
N TYR A 25 -36.62 -16.92 5.71
CA TYR A 25 -35.28 -17.50 5.61
C TYR A 25 -34.16 -16.46 5.69
N ILE A 26 -34.32 -15.28 5.10
CA ILE A 26 -33.38 -14.16 5.26
C ILE A 26 -33.24 -13.76 6.72
N LEU A 27 -34.35 -13.64 7.45
CA LEU A 27 -34.35 -13.32 8.89
C LEU A 27 -33.66 -14.43 9.72
N LEU A 28 -33.77 -15.67 9.29
CA LEU A 28 -33.09 -16.83 9.89
C LEU A 28 -31.64 -17.00 9.42
N GLN A 29 -31.12 -16.08 8.59
CA GLN A 29 -29.79 -16.12 7.97
C GLN A 29 -29.53 -17.36 7.10
N ASN A 30 -30.59 -18.04 6.66
CA ASN A 30 -30.50 -19.14 5.71
C ASN A 30 -30.66 -18.61 4.28
N TYR A 31 -29.58 -18.06 3.76
CA TYR A 31 -29.61 -17.33 2.49
C TYR A 31 -29.76 -18.22 1.25
N ALA A 32 -29.27 -19.46 1.30
CA ALA A 32 -29.38 -20.39 0.18
C ALA A 32 -30.84 -20.77 -0.11
N ASP A 33 -31.58 -21.13 0.93
CA ASP A 33 -33.00 -21.47 0.82
C ASP A 33 -33.85 -20.25 0.49
N ALA A 34 -33.48 -19.07 1.01
CA ALA A 34 -34.12 -17.81 0.64
C ALA A 34 -34.01 -17.52 -0.86
N VAL A 35 -32.84 -17.72 -1.46
CA VAL A 35 -32.63 -17.53 -2.90
C VAL A 35 -33.43 -18.55 -3.71
N ALA A 36 -33.49 -19.81 -3.27
CA ALA A 36 -34.27 -20.85 -3.93
C ALA A 36 -35.78 -20.51 -3.96
N ASP A 37 -36.32 -20.09 -2.82
CA ASP A 37 -37.73 -19.69 -2.71
C ASP A 37 -38.03 -18.41 -3.49
N ALA A 38 -37.13 -17.42 -3.46
CA ALA A 38 -37.29 -16.20 -4.24
C ALA A 38 -37.27 -16.49 -5.75
N LYS A 39 -36.40 -17.41 -6.22
CA LYS A 39 -36.42 -17.89 -7.61
C LYS A 39 -37.72 -18.59 -7.95
N LYS A 40 -38.24 -19.45 -7.05
CA LYS A 40 -39.52 -20.12 -7.27
C LYS A 40 -40.69 -19.15 -7.36
N SER A 41 -40.69 -18.11 -6.52
CA SER A 41 -41.66 -17.01 -6.61
C SER A 41 -41.59 -16.29 -7.95
N LEU A 42 -40.40 -16.10 -8.51
CA LEU A 42 -40.20 -15.41 -9.80
C LEU A 42 -40.59 -16.28 -11.00
N GLU A 43 -40.44 -17.61 -10.91
CA GLU A 43 -40.96 -18.55 -11.91
C GLU A 43 -42.49 -18.47 -12.01
N LEU A 44 -43.16 -18.35 -10.86
CA LEU A 44 -44.62 -18.27 -10.78
C LEU A 44 -45.15 -16.86 -11.10
N ASN A 45 -44.44 -15.81 -10.66
CA ASN A 45 -44.77 -14.44 -10.96
C ASN A 45 -43.51 -13.60 -11.29
N PRO A 46 -43.18 -13.46 -12.58
CA PRO A 46 -42.02 -12.67 -13.03
C PRO A 46 -42.12 -11.17 -12.75
N SER A 47 -43.33 -10.66 -12.48
CA SER A 47 -43.58 -9.23 -12.22
C SER A 47 -43.40 -8.83 -10.76
N ASN A 48 -43.00 -9.77 -9.88
CA ASN A 48 -42.87 -9.52 -8.45
C ASN A 48 -41.52 -8.86 -8.10
N ALA A 49 -41.51 -7.52 -8.03
CA ALA A 49 -40.31 -6.75 -7.64
C ALA A 49 -39.77 -7.16 -6.25
N ILE A 50 -40.65 -7.48 -5.28
CA ILE A 50 -40.24 -7.86 -3.92
C ILE A 50 -39.47 -9.19 -3.92
N ALA A 51 -39.81 -10.12 -4.81
CA ALA A 51 -39.08 -11.38 -4.94
C ALA A 51 -37.66 -11.15 -5.47
N PHE A 52 -37.45 -10.20 -6.40
CA PHE A 52 -36.10 -9.78 -6.83
C PHE A 52 -35.29 -9.17 -5.69
N LEU A 53 -35.91 -8.34 -4.84
CA LEU A 53 -35.24 -7.79 -3.66
C LEU A 53 -34.77 -8.91 -2.72
N ARG A 54 -35.63 -9.88 -2.42
CA ARG A 54 -35.32 -11.01 -1.52
C ARG A 54 -34.24 -11.92 -2.11
N LYS A 55 -34.29 -12.16 -3.42
CA LYS A 55 -33.23 -12.88 -4.15
C LYS A 55 -31.89 -12.16 -4.03
N GLY A 56 -31.85 -10.86 -4.34
CA GLY A 56 -30.63 -10.06 -4.26
C GLY A 56 -30.05 -9.98 -2.84
N LEU A 57 -30.89 -9.88 -1.81
CA LEU A 57 -30.46 -9.92 -0.41
C LEU A 57 -29.79 -11.24 -0.05
N GLY A 58 -30.39 -12.37 -0.43
CA GLY A 58 -29.80 -13.68 -0.21
C GLY A 58 -28.45 -13.84 -0.92
N GLU A 59 -28.38 -13.45 -2.20
CA GLU A 59 -27.14 -13.49 -2.99
C GLU A 59 -26.04 -12.59 -2.41
N TYR A 60 -26.40 -11.40 -1.91
CA TYR A 60 -25.49 -10.48 -1.25
C TYR A 60 -24.84 -11.10 -0.01
N HIS A 61 -25.66 -11.73 0.85
CA HIS A 61 -25.16 -12.39 2.05
C HIS A 61 -24.38 -13.68 1.75
N MET A 62 -24.63 -14.32 0.61
CA MET A 62 -23.81 -15.41 0.07
C MET A 62 -22.50 -14.93 -0.58
N LYS A 63 -22.22 -13.62 -0.59
CA LYS A 63 -21.07 -12.97 -1.24
C LYS A 63 -21.05 -13.06 -2.77
N ASN A 64 -22.18 -13.37 -3.39
CA ASN A 64 -22.35 -13.36 -4.84
C ASN A 64 -22.81 -11.96 -5.29
N TYR A 65 -21.93 -10.96 -5.11
CA TYR A 65 -22.26 -9.55 -5.31
C TYR A 65 -22.65 -9.19 -6.76
N THR A 66 -22.10 -9.89 -7.75
CA THR A 66 -22.43 -9.70 -9.17
C THR A 66 -23.87 -10.10 -9.48
N SER A 67 -24.27 -11.31 -9.10
CA SER A 67 -25.65 -11.80 -9.24
C SER A 67 -26.63 -10.96 -8.41
N ALA A 68 -26.23 -10.56 -7.20
CA ALA A 68 -27.05 -9.68 -6.36
C ALA A 68 -27.31 -8.33 -7.04
N LEU A 69 -26.28 -7.71 -7.64
CA LEU A 69 -26.41 -6.45 -8.37
C LEU A 69 -27.37 -6.56 -9.55
N GLU A 70 -27.30 -7.65 -10.32
CA GLU A 70 -28.23 -7.93 -11.43
C GLU A 70 -29.66 -8.06 -10.91
N SER A 71 -29.88 -8.89 -9.89
CA SER A 71 -31.19 -9.09 -9.26
C SER A 71 -31.80 -7.78 -8.75
N PHE A 72 -31.01 -6.90 -8.13
CA PHE A 72 -31.50 -5.60 -7.67
C PHE A 72 -31.84 -4.64 -8.81
N ARG A 73 -31.05 -4.62 -9.90
CA ARG A 73 -31.32 -3.78 -11.08
C ARG A 73 -32.57 -4.23 -11.83
N GLU A 74 -32.79 -5.53 -11.93
CA GLU A 74 -34.02 -6.08 -12.52
C GLU A 74 -35.25 -5.72 -11.67
N GLY A 75 -35.16 -5.90 -10.35
CA GLY A 75 -36.22 -5.51 -9.42
C GLY A 75 -36.58 -4.02 -9.49
N GLN A 76 -35.57 -3.14 -9.55
CA GLN A 76 -35.77 -1.69 -9.69
C GLN A 76 -36.46 -1.31 -11.01
N LYS A 77 -36.08 -1.95 -12.13
CA LYS A 77 -36.73 -1.69 -13.43
C LYS A 77 -38.21 -2.06 -13.40
N LEU A 78 -38.54 -3.18 -12.78
CA LEU A 78 -39.92 -3.64 -12.65
C LEU A 78 -40.74 -2.73 -11.73
N ASP A 79 -40.19 -2.33 -10.56
CA ASP A 79 -40.90 -1.44 -9.63
C ASP A 79 -41.20 -0.09 -10.29
N ARG A 80 -40.19 0.52 -10.92
CA ARG A 80 -40.35 1.75 -11.71
C ARG A 80 -41.40 1.60 -12.81
N TRP A 81 -41.40 0.50 -13.55
CA TRP A 81 -42.38 0.25 -14.61
C TRP A 81 -43.81 0.12 -14.07
N VAL A 82 -44.00 -0.54 -12.92
CA VAL A 82 -45.31 -0.65 -12.27
C VAL A 82 -45.80 0.72 -11.80
N ILE A 83 -44.92 1.53 -11.20
CA ILE A 83 -45.24 2.89 -10.75
C ILE A 83 -45.61 3.78 -11.94
N GLU A 84 -44.79 3.79 -13.00
CA GLU A 84 -45.06 4.58 -14.21
C GLU A 84 -46.38 4.17 -14.88
N ARG A 85 -46.65 2.87 -14.98
CA ARG A 85 -47.91 2.36 -15.57
C ARG A 85 -49.13 2.72 -14.73
N THR A 86 -49.04 2.66 -13.41
CA THR A 86 -50.14 3.00 -12.50
C THR A 86 -50.43 4.50 -12.49
N VAL A 87 -49.41 5.35 -12.50
CA VAL A 87 -49.55 6.82 -12.64
C VAL A 87 -50.13 7.19 -14.00
N PHE A 88 -49.66 6.56 -15.08
CA PHE A 88 -50.18 6.78 -16.42
C PHE A 88 -51.67 6.39 -16.55
N LEU A 89 -52.06 5.23 -16.02
CA LEU A 89 -53.47 4.80 -15.97
C LEU A 89 -54.33 5.81 -15.19
N TYR A 90 -53.86 6.27 -14.02
CA TYR A 90 -54.57 7.25 -13.21
C TYR A 90 -54.81 8.58 -13.95
N LEU A 91 -53.83 9.06 -14.70
CA LEU A 91 -53.93 10.30 -15.47
C LEU A 91 -54.88 10.21 -16.70
N LEU A 92 -55.16 9.00 -17.19
CA LEU A 92 -56.01 8.77 -18.37
C LEU A 92 -57.48 8.48 -18.08
N THR A 93 -57.84 8.18 -16.83
CA THR A 93 -59.20 7.81 -16.44
C THR A 93 -59.87 8.93 -15.63
N PRO A 94 -60.84 9.67 -16.20
CA PRO A 94 -61.59 10.67 -15.47
C PRO A 94 -62.68 9.99 -14.62
N GLY A 95 -62.45 9.86 -13.31
CA GLY A 95 -63.47 9.38 -12.36
C GLY A 95 -62.92 8.61 -11.17
N ASN A 96 -63.40 8.96 -9.97
CA ASN A 96 -62.98 8.46 -8.65
C ASN A 96 -63.14 6.94 -8.40
N GLU A 97 -63.49 6.12 -9.39
CA GLU A 97 -63.63 4.65 -9.20
C GLU A 97 -62.27 3.95 -8.98
N ILE A 98 -61.17 4.57 -9.39
CA ILE A 98 -59.81 4.05 -9.21
C ILE A 98 -59.43 3.98 -7.74
N LEU A 99 -60.01 4.78 -6.84
CA LEU A 99 -59.68 4.68 -5.41
C LEU A 99 -60.02 3.29 -4.85
N SER A 100 -61.05 2.62 -5.39
CA SER A 100 -61.45 1.28 -4.95
C SER A 100 -60.54 0.16 -5.49
N LEU A 101 -60.04 0.30 -6.73
CA LEU A 101 -59.07 -0.60 -7.34
C LEU A 101 -57.67 -0.36 -6.76
N SER A 102 -57.29 0.90 -6.61
CA SER A 102 -56.08 1.38 -5.94
C SER A 102 -56.01 0.86 -4.51
N LEU A 103 -57.10 0.89 -3.72
CA LEU A 103 -57.14 0.35 -2.35
C LEU A 103 -57.04 -1.19 -2.29
N LYS A 104 -57.50 -1.91 -3.32
CA LYS A 104 -57.33 -3.38 -3.42
C LYS A 104 -55.95 -3.79 -3.93
N THR A 105 -55.29 -2.97 -4.75
CA THR A 105 -53.86 -3.07 -5.04
C THR A 105 -52.98 -2.37 -3.99
N ARG A 106 -53.58 -1.74 -2.97
CA ARG A 106 -52.91 -1.13 -1.79
C ARG A 106 -52.67 -2.14 -0.67
N CYS A 107 -52.49 -3.41 -1.01
CA CYS A 107 -51.67 -4.27 -0.17
C CYS A 107 -50.24 -4.17 -0.72
N VAL A 108 -49.32 -3.65 0.08
CA VAL A 108 -47.86 -3.72 -0.14
C VAL A 108 -47.26 -2.72 -1.14
N TYR A 109 -47.32 -1.42 -0.86
CA TYR A 109 -46.34 -0.47 -1.38
C TYR A 109 -45.74 0.32 -0.20
N MET A 110 -44.74 -0.29 0.45
CA MET A 110 -43.64 0.52 0.98
C MET A 110 -42.78 0.86 -0.24
N ASP A 111 -42.31 2.09 -0.36
CA ASP A 111 -41.43 2.53 -1.46
C ASP A 111 -40.17 1.65 -1.52
N VAL A 112 -40.18 0.62 -2.36
CA VAL A 112 -39.10 -0.39 -2.45
C VAL A 112 -37.95 0.16 -3.30
N ASP A 113 -38.21 1.16 -4.15
CA ASP A 113 -37.21 1.84 -4.98
C ASP A 113 -36.02 2.38 -4.17
N HIS A 114 -36.27 2.95 -2.99
CA HIS A 114 -35.19 3.40 -2.12
C HIS A 114 -34.33 2.22 -1.64
N THR A 115 -34.94 1.08 -1.33
CA THR A 115 -34.20 -0.10 -0.87
C THR A 115 -33.32 -0.69 -1.98
N PHE A 116 -33.82 -0.78 -3.22
CA PHE A 116 -33.00 -1.20 -4.36
C PHE A 116 -31.81 -0.27 -4.57
N THR A 117 -32.03 1.04 -4.53
CA THR A 117 -30.97 2.03 -4.73
C THR A 117 -29.86 1.90 -3.68
N VAL A 118 -30.23 1.73 -2.41
CA VAL A 118 -29.29 1.53 -1.30
C VAL A 118 -28.46 0.26 -1.52
N TRP A 119 -29.09 -0.85 -1.89
CA TRP A 119 -28.41 -2.13 -2.09
C TRP A 119 -27.57 -2.18 -3.36
N ILE A 120 -28.02 -1.55 -4.46
CA ILE A 120 -27.23 -1.38 -5.69
C ILE A 120 -25.95 -0.62 -5.37
N LYS A 121 -26.04 0.53 -4.71
CA LYS A 121 -24.86 1.32 -4.32
C LYS A 121 -23.91 0.51 -3.45
N ARG A 122 -24.45 -0.25 -2.49
CA ARG A 122 -23.64 -1.10 -1.59
C ARG A 122 -22.96 -2.26 -2.33
N CYS A 123 -23.64 -2.88 -3.30
CA CYS A 123 -23.04 -3.90 -4.19
C CYS A 123 -21.95 -3.28 -5.07
N GLU A 124 -22.19 -2.10 -5.62
CA GLU A 124 -21.20 -1.37 -6.43
C GLU A 124 -19.99 -0.99 -5.60
N GLU A 125 -20.16 -0.46 -4.39
CA GLU A 125 -19.06 -0.16 -3.47
C GLU A 125 -18.26 -1.42 -3.11
N THR A 126 -18.92 -2.53 -2.79
CA THR A 126 -18.24 -3.79 -2.44
C THR A 126 -17.50 -4.40 -3.63
N LEU A 127 -18.09 -4.36 -4.84
CA LEU A 127 -17.42 -4.78 -6.07
C LEU A 127 -16.26 -3.85 -6.41
N ASN A 128 -16.44 -2.53 -6.24
CA ASN A 128 -15.39 -1.55 -6.49
C ASN A 128 -14.20 -1.78 -5.54
N VAL A 129 -14.46 -2.03 -4.25
CA VAL A 129 -13.44 -2.43 -3.27
C VAL A 129 -12.77 -3.75 -3.65
N SER A 130 -13.48 -4.70 -4.27
CA SER A 130 -12.85 -5.95 -4.76
C SER A 130 -11.98 -5.74 -6.01
N PHE A 131 -12.31 -4.77 -6.86
CA PHE A 131 -11.47 -4.34 -8.00
C PHE A 131 -10.29 -3.47 -7.55
N PHE A 132 -10.37 -2.86 -6.36
CA PHE A 132 -9.25 -2.22 -5.69
C PHE A 132 -8.65 -3.18 -4.65
N LEU A 133 -7.90 -4.17 -5.11
CA LEU A 133 -6.97 -4.86 -4.20
C LEU A 133 -6.16 -3.78 -3.47
N SER A 134 -6.36 -3.67 -2.15
CA SER A 134 -5.69 -2.71 -1.28
C SER A 134 -4.19 -2.78 -1.53
N LEU A 135 -3.73 -1.85 -2.35
CA LEU A 135 -2.36 -1.84 -2.81
C LEU A 135 -1.52 -1.38 -1.64
N ARG A 136 -0.74 -2.29 -1.07
CA ARG A 136 0.17 -1.93 0.03
C ARG A 136 1.21 -0.96 -0.52
N TYR A 137 1.14 0.27 -0.04
CA TYR A 137 2.07 1.32 -0.37
C TYR A 137 2.70 1.87 0.92
N ASP A 138 3.90 2.38 0.77
CA ASP A 138 4.63 3.11 1.79
C ASP A 138 4.93 4.51 1.25
N TRP A 139 5.15 5.49 2.12
CA TRP A 139 5.49 6.83 1.70
C TRP A 139 6.47 7.51 2.65
N TYR A 140 7.33 8.33 2.06
CA TYR A 140 8.25 9.18 2.80
C TYR A 140 8.41 10.50 2.05
N GLN A 141 9.04 11.48 2.70
CA GLN A 141 9.20 12.81 2.12
C GLN A 141 10.60 13.34 2.36
N THR A 142 11.05 14.17 1.42
CA THR A 142 12.18 15.08 1.58
C THR A 142 11.64 16.50 1.74
N GLU A 143 12.50 17.51 1.87
CA GLU A 143 12.05 18.90 1.94
C GLU A 143 11.30 19.34 0.67
N SER A 144 11.67 18.79 -0.49
CA SER A 144 11.15 19.25 -1.79
C SER A 144 10.29 18.23 -2.54
N GLN A 145 10.26 16.96 -2.11
CA GLN A 145 9.54 15.89 -2.81
C GLN A 145 8.82 14.95 -1.84
N VAL A 146 7.74 14.32 -2.29
CA VAL A 146 7.03 13.25 -1.60
C VAL A 146 7.06 11.99 -2.47
N ILE A 147 7.58 10.90 -1.92
CA ILE A 147 7.77 9.64 -2.63
C ILE A 147 6.78 8.62 -2.07
N VAL A 148 5.95 8.05 -2.93
CA VAL A 148 5.10 6.88 -2.62
C VAL A 148 5.70 5.66 -3.31
N THR A 149 5.91 4.61 -2.54
CA THR A 149 6.42 3.33 -3.00
C THR A 149 5.30 2.31 -2.97
N ILE A 150 4.95 1.79 -4.13
CA ILE A 150 3.96 0.75 -4.32
C ILE A 150 4.69 -0.60 -4.43
N MET A 151 4.37 -1.55 -3.54
CA MET A 151 5.04 -2.85 -3.51
C MET A 151 4.37 -3.84 -4.46
N ILE A 152 4.77 -3.81 -5.74
CA ILE A 152 4.29 -4.73 -6.78
C ILE A 152 5.48 -5.40 -7.46
N LYS A 153 5.45 -6.73 -7.54
CA LYS A 153 6.45 -7.53 -8.26
C LYS A 153 6.04 -7.70 -9.72
N ASN A 154 7.03 -7.72 -10.61
CA ASN A 154 6.84 -8.05 -12.03
C ASN A 154 5.92 -7.07 -12.80
N ALA A 155 5.92 -5.80 -12.42
CA ALA A 155 5.24 -4.76 -13.18
C ALA A 155 6.08 -4.34 -14.40
N GLN A 156 5.47 -4.36 -15.60
CA GLN A 156 6.12 -3.85 -16.81
C GLN A 156 5.86 -2.36 -16.98
N LYS A 157 6.84 -1.62 -17.54
CA LYS A 157 6.74 -0.16 -17.75
C LYS A 157 5.52 0.23 -18.57
N ASP A 158 5.18 -0.54 -19.59
CA ASP A 158 4.07 -0.25 -20.52
C ASP A 158 2.69 -0.53 -19.90
N ALA A 159 2.64 -1.29 -18.81
CA ALA A 159 1.41 -1.68 -18.12
C ALA A 159 1.12 -0.81 -16.87
N VAL A 160 1.99 0.15 -16.56
CA VAL A 160 1.83 1.10 -15.46
C VAL A 160 1.44 2.47 -16.02
N HIS A 161 0.28 2.96 -15.63
CA HIS A 161 -0.19 4.29 -15.99
C HIS A 161 -0.44 5.10 -14.72
N VAL A 162 0.29 6.22 -14.59
CA VAL A 162 0.18 7.13 -13.44
C VAL A 162 -0.29 8.50 -13.95
N GLN A 163 -1.36 9.00 -13.36
CA GLN A 163 -1.89 10.34 -13.61
C GLN A 163 -1.70 11.20 -12.37
N PHE A 164 -1.14 12.39 -12.58
CA PHE A 164 -0.95 13.41 -11.56
C PHE A 164 -1.97 14.52 -11.76
N SER A 165 -2.58 14.96 -10.66
CA SER A 165 -3.40 16.16 -10.57
C SER A 165 -2.94 16.98 -9.36
N GLU A 166 -3.37 18.24 -9.24
CA GLU A 166 -2.86 19.13 -8.19
C GLU A 166 -3.09 18.57 -6.78
N LYS A 167 -4.24 17.95 -6.53
CA LYS A 167 -4.60 17.37 -5.23
C LYS A 167 -4.97 15.89 -5.28
N GLU A 168 -4.86 15.27 -6.45
CA GLU A 168 -5.19 13.86 -6.62
C GLU A 168 -4.10 13.16 -7.42
N MET A 169 -3.88 11.89 -7.13
CA MET A 169 -3.12 11.03 -8.01
C MET A 169 -3.82 9.69 -8.18
N SER A 170 -3.75 9.15 -9.39
CA SER A 170 -4.20 7.80 -9.68
C SER A 170 -3.07 7.02 -10.33
N ALA A 171 -2.82 5.82 -9.82
CA ALA A 171 -1.86 4.89 -10.37
C ALA A 171 -2.59 3.59 -10.69
N SER A 172 -2.53 3.17 -11.94
CA SER A 172 -3.10 1.91 -12.42
C SER A 172 -1.97 1.02 -12.91
N VAL A 173 -1.98 -0.24 -12.47
CA VAL A 173 -0.96 -1.24 -12.79
C VAL A 173 -1.67 -2.51 -13.22
N ARG A 174 -1.46 -2.93 -14.47
CA ARG A 174 -1.96 -4.22 -14.96
C ARG A 174 -0.85 -5.25 -14.90
N LEU A 175 -1.05 -6.32 -14.14
CA LEU A 175 -0.10 -7.42 -14.11
C LEU A 175 -0.35 -8.39 -15.27
N PRO A 176 0.71 -9.07 -15.77
CA PRO A 176 0.56 -10.13 -16.76
C PRO A 176 -0.22 -11.36 -16.23
N SER A 177 -0.45 -11.44 -14.91
CA SER A 177 -1.34 -12.42 -14.28
C SER A 177 -2.83 -12.16 -14.51
N GLY A 178 -3.20 -11.01 -15.10
CA GLY A 178 -4.59 -10.60 -15.31
C GLY A 178 -5.22 -9.85 -14.13
N GLU A 179 -4.43 -9.48 -13.13
CA GLU A 179 -4.86 -8.66 -12.00
C GLU A 179 -4.60 -7.18 -12.29
N ASP A 180 -5.66 -6.38 -12.22
CA ASP A 180 -5.59 -4.93 -12.35
C ASP A 180 -5.60 -4.28 -10.96
N TYR A 181 -4.53 -3.58 -10.61
CA TYR A 181 -4.46 -2.78 -9.41
C TYR A 181 -4.65 -1.32 -9.75
N ASN A 182 -5.45 -0.63 -8.94
CA ASN A 182 -5.60 0.81 -9.04
C ASN A 182 -5.48 1.43 -7.64
N LEU A 183 -4.69 2.49 -7.55
CA LEU A 183 -4.49 3.26 -6.34
C LEU A 183 -4.87 4.71 -6.64
N LYS A 184 -5.97 5.17 -6.05
CA LYS A 184 -6.36 6.57 -6.05
C LYS A 184 -6.04 7.17 -4.68
N LEU A 185 -5.18 8.19 -4.65
CA LEU A 185 -4.84 8.95 -3.44
C LEU A 185 -5.34 10.39 -3.58
N VAL A 186 -6.11 10.85 -2.61
CA VAL A 186 -6.50 12.26 -2.48
C VAL A 186 -5.52 12.92 -1.52
N LEU A 187 -4.70 13.83 -2.04
CA LEU A 187 -3.61 14.48 -1.31
C LEU A 187 -4.12 15.66 -0.50
N LEU A 188 -3.64 15.78 0.73
CA LEU A 188 -3.95 16.93 1.59
C LEU A 188 -3.37 18.25 1.04
N HIS A 189 -2.18 18.17 0.44
CA HIS A 189 -1.44 19.32 -0.06
C HIS A 189 -1.29 19.25 -1.58
N SER A 190 -1.23 20.43 -2.20
CA SER A 190 -1.04 20.55 -3.64
C SER A 190 0.34 20.03 -4.07
N ILE A 191 0.43 19.41 -5.24
CA ILE A 191 1.69 18.99 -5.90
C ILE A 191 1.84 19.71 -7.25
N VAL A 192 3.07 19.75 -7.77
CA VAL A 192 3.34 20.23 -9.14
C VAL A 192 3.31 19.04 -10.10
N PRO A 193 2.25 18.83 -10.90
CA PRO A 193 2.11 17.63 -11.73
C PRO A 193 3.20 17.53 -12.79
N GLU A 194 3.59 18.66 -13.38
CA GLU A 194 4.58 18.74 -14.47
C GLU A 194 5.99 18.28 -14.07
N GLN A 195 6.33 18.40 -12.78
CA GLN A 195 7.63 18.00 -12.23
C GLN A 195 7.55 16.67 -11.47
N SER A 196 6.38 16.04 -11.46
CA SER A 196 6.16 14.74 -10.82
C SER A 196 6.48 13.62 -11.81
N THR A 197 7.20 12.61 -11.35
CA THR A 197 7.68 11.51 -12.19
C THR A 197 7.46 10.18 -11.48
N PHE A 198 7.50 9.07 -12.23
CA PHE A 198 7.45 7.74 -11.65
C PHE A 198 8.55 6.85 -12.23
N LYS A 199 9.02 5.90 -11.43
CA LYS A 199 10.03 4.91 -11.79
C LYS A 199 9.48 3.52 -11.51
N VAL A 200 9.39 2.70 -12.55
CA VAL A 200 8.99 1.29 -12.44
C VAL A 200 10.24 0.45 -12.26
N LEU A 201 10.33 -0.25 -11.13
CA LEU A 201 11.36 -1.24 -10.82
C LEU A 201 10.74 -2.64 -10.84
N SER A 202 11.58 -3.69 -10.78
CA SER A 202 11.12 -5.08 -10.83
C SER A 202 10.34 -5.52 -9.58
N THR A 203 10.60 -4.88 -8.43
CA THR A 203 10.01 -5.22 -7.12
C THR A 203 9.05 -4.18 -6.56
N LYS A 204 9.04 -2.97 -7.14
CA LYS A 204 8.25 -1.83 -6.67
C LYS A 204 8.06 -0.78 -7.76
N VAL A 205 7.05 0.07 -7.59
CA VAL A 205 6.85 1.28 -8.39
C VAL A 205 7.04 2.48 -7.47
N GLU A 206 7.98 3.36 -7.79
CA GLU A 206 8.25 4.58 -7.04
C GLU A 206 7.63 5.78 -7.74
N ILE A 207 6.75 6.49 -7.05
CA ILE A 207 6.06 7.68 -7.56
C ILE A 207 6.60 8.89 -6.81
N VAL A 208 7.33 9.75 -7.52
CA VAL A 208 8.00 10.93 -6.99
C VAL A 208 7.19 12.17 -7.34
N ARG A 209 6.66 12.86 -6.34
CA ARG A 209 5.90 14.10 -6.53
C ARG A 209 6.69 15.28 -6.03
N LYS A 210 6.69 16.38 -6.78
CA LYS A 210 7.33 17.62 -6.38
C LYS A 210 6.37 18.45 -5.53
N LYS A 211 6.84 18.92 -4.37
CA LYS A 211 6.09 19.87 -3.54
C LYS A 211 6.23 21.28 -4.13
N PRO A 212 5.15 22.08 -4.17
CA PRO A 212 5.22 23.49 -4.55
C PRO A 212 5.94 24.32 -3.49
N GLU A 213 5.75 23.97 -2.22
CA GLU A 213 6.35 24.63 -1.07
C GLU A 213 7.13 23.63 -0.22
N ALA A 214 8.20 24.09 0.44
CA ALA A 214 9.01 23.29 1.36
C ALA A 214 8.29 23.08 2.71
N VAL A 215 7.08 22.53 2.66
CA VAL A 215 6.25 22.23 3.82
C VAL A 215 6.39 20.75 4.18
N ARG A 216 6.48 20.46 5.48
CA ARG A 216 6.48 19.09 6.00
C ARG A 216 5.03 18.59 6.10
N TRP A 217 4.73 17.50 5.40
CA TRP A 217 3.39 16.90 5.40
C TRP A 217 3.23 16.03 6.63
N GLU A 218 2.23 16.30 7.48
CA GLU A 218 1.91 15.42 8.62
C GLU A 218 1.14 14.17 8.18
N LYS A 219 0.32 14.31 7.15
CA LYS A 219 -0.46 13.22 6.53
C LYS A 219 -0.39 13.31 5.01
N LEU A 220 -0.42 12.16 4.35
CA LEU A 220 -0.46 12.06 2.90
C LEU A 220 -1.87 12.29 2.34
N GLU A 221 -2.88 11.68 2.99
CA GLU A 221 -4.28 11.73 2.59
C GLU A 221 -5.13 12.53 3.59
N GLY A 222 -6.10 13.30 3.08
CA GLY A 222 -7.09 13.97 3.91
C GLY A 222 -7.96 14.97 3.15
N GLU A 223 -9.22 15.08 3.59
CA GLU A 223 -10.19 16.10 3.17
C GLU A 223 -10.09 17.25 4.19
N GLY A 224 -9.20 18.20 3.92
CA GLY A 224 -8.93 19.29 4.85
C GLY A 224 -8.38 20.50 4.13
N ASP A 225 -8.94 21.66 4.46
CA ASP A 225 -8.43 22.95 4.02
C ASP A 225 -6.96 23.08 4.45
N SER A 226 -6.12 23.63 3.57
CA SER A 226 -4.69 23.80 3.84
C SER A 226 -4.49 24.45 5.21
N PRO A 227 -3.76 23.85 6.16
CA PRO A 227 -3.44 24.55 7.39
C PRO A 227 -2.73 25.85 7.01
N LYS A 228 -3.27 26.99 7.47
CA LYS A 228 -2.67 28.31 7.27
C LYS A 228 -1.18 28.22 7.55
N LEU A 229 -0.40 28.52 6.51
CA LEU A 229 1.05 28.59 6.53
C LEU A 229 1.56 29.21 7.84
N LYS A 230 2.28 28.43 8.65
CA LYS A 230 3.41 29.03 9.38
C LYS A 230 4.53 29.19 8.37
N GLN A 231 4.46 30.28 7.62
CA GLN A 231 5.61 30.83 6.90
C GLN A 231 6.71 31.04 7.93
N PHE A 232 7.82 30.31 7.78
CA PHE A 232 9.02 30.56 8.55
C PHE A 232 9.68 31.80 7.97
N THR A 233 9.25 32.99 8.40
CA THR A 233 10.14 34.14 8.42
C THR A 233 11.18 33.86 9.50
N PRO A 234 12.50 33.99 9.23
CA PRO A 234 13.51 33.89 10.27
C PRO A 234 13.36 35.11 11.18
N ASP A 235 12.48 35.02 12.16
CA ASP A 235 12.22 36.10 13.10
C ASP A 235 13.34 36.11 14.16
N THR A 236 14.20 37.10 14.03
CA THR A 236 15.41 37.37 14.81
C THR A 236 15.12 37.80 16.26
N GLN A 237 13.97 37.46 16.85
CA GLN A 237 13.50 38.12 18.08
C GLN A 237 13.26 37.22 19.31
N HIS A 238 13.54 35.92 19.24
CA HIS A 238 13.62 35.10 20.47
C HIS A 238 14.91 34.26 20.50
N LEU A 239 16.02 34.95 20.72
CA LEU A 239 17.24 34.36 21.25
C LEU A 239 16.95 33.80 22.64
N TYR A 240 16.93 32.48 22.76
CA TYR A 240 17.24 31.81 24.01
C TYR A 240 18.69 32.16 24.36
N PRO A 241 19.03 32.65 25.57
CA PRO A 241 20.42 32.86 25.93
C PRO A 241 21.03 31.48 26.14
N SER A 242 21.55 30.88 25.07
CA SER A 242 22.40 29.70 25.19
C SER A 242 23.65 30.13 25.94
N SER A 243 23.85 29.57 27.13
CA SER A 243 24.96 29.88 28.06
C SER A 243 26.33 29.37 27.58
N SER A 244 26.51 29.19 26.28
CA SER A 244 27.73 28.66 25.67
C SER A 244 28.28 29.66 24.65
N HIS A 245 29.30 30.42 25.02
CA HIS A 245 30.04 31.33 24.14
C HIS A 245 30.88 30.63 23.05
N TYR A 246 30.52 29.40 22.66
CA TYR A 246 31.30 28.61 21.73
C TYR A 246 30.37 27.88 20.75
N THR A 247 30.28 28.42 19.53
CA THR A 247 29.74 27.70 18.36
C THR A 247 30.84 26.81 17.82
N ARG A 248 30.82 25.53 18.24
CA ARG A 248 31.72 24.52 17.69
C ARG A 248 31.33 24.26 16.23
N ASN A 249 32.10 24.81 15.30
CA ASN A 249 31.83 24.70 13.87
C ASN A 249 32.20 23.29 13.38
N TRP A 250 31.19 22.43 13.23
CA TRP A 250 31.35 21.02 12.89
C TRP A 250 32.04 20.80 11.55
N ASP A 251 31.84 21.68 10.58
CA ASP A 251 32.52 21.59 9.27
C ASP A 251 34.02 21.84 9.40
N LYS A 252 34.42 22.75 10.28
CA LYS A 252 35.84 23.02 10.55
C LYS A 252 36.49 21.86 11.31
N LEU A 253 35.74 21.21 12.21
CA LEU A 253 36.18 20.00 12.91
C LEU A 253 36.36 18.80 11.99
N VAL A 254 35.49 18.61 11.00
CA VAL A 254 35.64 17.52 10.02
C VAL A 254 36.86 17.76 9.12
N VAL A 255 37.16 19.02 8.81
CA VAL A 255 38.37 19.40 8.07
C VAL A 255 39.63 19.25 8.94
N GLU A 256 39.58 19.71 10.20
CA GLU A 256 40.69 19.56 11.17
C GLU A 256 40.94 18.08 11.49
N ILE A 257 39.91 17.24 11.66
CA ILE A 257 40.05 15.78 11.85
C ILE A 257 40.64 15.11 10.60
N LYS A 258 40.24 15.53 9.39
CA LYS A 258 40.83 14.98 8.15
C LYS A 258 42.27 15.44 7.93
N GLU A 259 42.64 16.63 8.39
CA GLU A 259 44.02 17.12 8.37
C GLU A 259 44.85 16.47 9.49
N GLU A 260 44.27 16.24 10.67
CA GLU A 260 44.86 15.48 11.77
C GLU A 260 45.02 14.01 11.39
N GLU A 261 44.07 13.31 10.78
CA GLU A 261 44.24 11.94 10.26
C GLU A 261 45.37 11.85 9.20
N LYS A 262 45.66 12.96 8.51
CA LYS A 262 46.73 13.05 7.51
C LYS A 262 48.09 13.39 8.11
N ASN A 263 48.11 14.10 9.25
CA ASN A 263 49.30 14.53 10.00
C ASN A 263 49.57 13.71 11.26
N GLU A 264 48.64 12.85 11.67
CA GLU A 264 48.83 11.82 12.68
C GLU A 264 49.90 10.90 12.12
N LYS A 265 51.13 11.14 12.59
CA LYS A 265 52.18 10.15 12.56
C LYS A 265 51.55 8.88 13.14
N LEU A 266 51.42 7.87 12.30
CA LEU A 266 50.91 6.54 12.65
C LEU A 266 51.80 5.93 13.75
N GLU A 267 51.69 6.37 14.99
CA GLU A 267 52.53 5.85 16.07
C GLU A 267 52.11 4.41 16.40
N GLY A 268 53.12 3.54 16.55
CA GLY A 268 52.97 2.11 16.78
C GLY A 268 53.28 1.27 15.54
N ASP A 269 52.67 0.09 15.46
CA ASP A 269 53.00 -0.95 14.47
C ASP A 269 52.75 -0.51 13.02
N ALA A 270 51.87 0.46 12.77
CA ALA A 270 51.55 0.94 11.44
C ALA A 270 52.67 1.79 10.80
N ALA A 271 53.36 2.66 11.56
CA ALA A 271 54.56 3.33 11.05
C ALA A 271 55.72 2.35 10.89
N LEU A 272 55.86 1.39 11.81
CA LEU A 272 56.92 0.38 11.74
C LEU A 272 56.75 -0.50 10.49
N ASN A 273 55.52 -0.92 10.20
CA ASN A 273 55.20 -1.67 8.98
C ASN A 273 55.46 -0.85 7.71
N LYS A 274 55.14 0.45 7.69
CA LYS A 274 55.49 1.33 6.56
C LYS A 274 57.00 1.48 6.40
N LEU A 275 57.75 1.58 7.49
CA LEU A 275 59.21 1.63 7.48
C LEU A 275 59.79 0.33 6.88
N PHE A 276 59.28 -0.84 7.25
CA PHE A 276 59.73 -2.11 6.68
C PHE A 276 59.38 -2.25 5.20
N GLN A 277 58.21 -1.78 4.76
CA GLN A 277 57.84 -1.75 3.34
C GLN A 277 58.82 -0.87 2.53
N GLN A 278 59.22 0.27 3.09
CA GLN A 278 60.17 1.16 2.45
C GLN A 278 61.60 0.58 2.41
N ILE A 279 62.06 -0.06 3.49
CA ILE A 279 63.36 -0.75 3.51
C ILE A 279 63.37 -1.91 2.49
N TYR A 280 62.24 -2.60 2.32
CA TYR A 280 62.12 -3.66 1.31
C TYR A 280 62.07 -3.09 -0.12
N SER A 281 61.40 -1.96 -0.37
CA SER A 281 61.38 -1.34 -1.70
C SER A 281 62.76 -0.83 -2.12
N ASP A 282 63.46 -0.17 -1.19
CA ASP A 282 64.71 0.53 -1.44
C ASP A 282 65.94 -0.39 -1.28
N GLY A 283 65.78 -1.57 -0.70
CA GLY A 283 66.84 -2.54 -0.44
C GLY A 283 67.36 -3.25 -1.71
N THR A 284 68.65 -3.57 -1.71
CA THR A 284 69.29 -4.45 -2.70
C THR A 284 68.77 -5.89 -2.57
N ASP A 285 68.94 -6.71 -3.62
CA ASP A 285 68.40 -8.07 -3.62
C ASP A 285 68.94 -8.95 -2.48
N GLU A 286 70.15 -8.68 -1.99
CA GLU A 286 70.72 -9.35 -0.82
C GLU A 286 69.98 -9.01 0.48
N VAL A 287 69.56 -7.75 0.65
CA VAL A 287 68.78 -7.29 1.81
C VAL A 287 67.38 -7.90 1.79
N LYS A 288 66.71 -7.90 0.62
CA LYS A 288 65.41 -8.56 0.44
C LYS A 288 65.49 -10.05 0.75
N ARG A 289 66.57 -10.71 0.33
CA ARG A 289 66.80 -12.14 0.60
C ARG A 289 67.03 -12.41 2.09
N ALA A 290 67.77 -11.54 2.77
CA ALA A 290 67.98 -11.62 4.23
C ALA A 290 66.67 -11.46 4.99
N MET A 291 65.89 -10.44 4.63
CA MET A 291 64.60 -10.14 5.24
C MET A 291 63.60 -11.29 5.07
N ASN A 292 63.47 -11.82 3.84
CA ASN A 292 62.56 -12.92 3.57
C ASN A 292 62.97 -14.19 4.32
N LYS A 293 64.28 -14.50 4.35
CA LYS A 293 64.78 -15.69 5.06
C LYS A 293 64.60 -15.57 6.58
N SER A 294 64.95 -14.43 7.18
CA SER A 294 64.80 -14.24 8.63
C SER A 294 63.33 -14.24 9.06
N PHE A 295 62.46 -13.62 8.25
CA PHE A 295 61.03 -13.55 8.54
C PHE A 295 60.38 -14.93 8.47
N MET A 296 60.71 -15.73 7.45
CA MET A 296 60.18 -17.09 7.32
C MET A 296 60.71 -18.04 8.41
N GLU A 297 61.99 -17.96 8.76
CA GLU A 297 62.59 -18.84 9.78
C GLU A 297 62.10 -18.52 11.20
N SER A 298 61.85 -17.24 11.48
CA SER A 298 61.34 -16.77 12.79
C SER A 298 59.82 -16.82 12.92
N GLY A 299 59.09 -17.31 11.91
CA GLY A 299 57.62 -17.35 11.95
C GLY A 299 56.96 -15.97 11.95
N GLY A 300 57.67 -14.95 11.46
CA GLY A 300 57.17 -13.59 11.30
C GLY A 300 57.50 -12.64 12.45
N THR A 301 58.30 -13.05 13.43
CA THR A 301 58.60 -12.22 14.61
C THR A 301 59.93 -11.46 14.54
N VAL A 302 60.87 -11.88 13.68
CA VAL A 302 62.20 -11.25 13.57
C VAL A 302 62.54 -10.93 12.12
N LEU A 303 62.99 -9.69 11.87
CA LEU A 303 63.41 -9.20 10.56
C LEU A 303 64.85 -8.69 10.62
N SER A 304 65.75 -9.26 9.81
CA SER A 304 67.15 -8.86 9.73
C SER A 304 67.54 -8.48 8.29
N THR A 305 68.31 -7.41 8.14
CA THR A 305 68.77 -6.88 6.85
C THR A 305 70.17 -7.35 6.47
N ASN A 306 70.91 -8.04 7.35
CA ASN A 306 72.28 -8.50 7.10
C ASN A 306 72.31 -9.96 6.60
N TRP A 307 72.55 -10.16 5.30
CA TRP A 307 72.63 -11.50 4.69
C TRP A 307 73.76 -12.37 5.24
N SER A 308 74.89 -11.77 5.61
CA SER A 308 76.07 -12.51 6.06
C SER A 308 75.85 -13.25 7.39
N ASP A 309 74.94 -12.76 8.22
CA ASP A 309 74.58 -13.36 9.51
C ASP A 309 73.44 -14.37 9.36
N VAL A 310 72.39 -14.00 8.62
CA VAL A 310 71.20 -14.85 8.39
C VAL A 310 71.52 -16.05 7.49
N SER A 311 72.56 -15.97 6.66
CA SER A 311 72.99 -17.11 5.84
C SER A 311 73.65 -18.23 6.66
N LYS A 312 74.35 -17.89 7.76
CA LYS A 312 75.17 -18.82 8.55
C LYS A 312 74.44 -19.45 9.73
N LYS A 313 73.43 -18.79 10.29
CA LYS A 313 72.69 -19.24 11.47
C LYS A 313 71.18 -19.24 11.20
N LYS A 314 70.47 -20.19 11.83
CA LYS A 314 69.01 -20.19 11.82
C LYS A 314 68.50 -19.09 12.75
N VAL A 315 67.54 -18.31 12.31
CA VAL A 315 66.95 -17.24 13.14
C VAL A 315 65.92 -17.85 14.09
N GLU A 316 66.09 -17.64 15.39
CA GLU A 316 65.18 -18.13 16.43
C GLU A 316 63.91 -17.26 16.53
N VAL A 317 62.81 -17.88 16.96
CA VAL A 317 61.53 -17.21 17.16
C VAL A 317 61.57 -16.46 18.49
N ASN A 318 61.61 -15.13 18.42
CA ASN A 318 61.43 -14.25 19.58
C ASN A 318 60.09 -13.52 19.45
N PRO A 319 59.01 -14.01 20.09
CA PRO A 319 57.75 -13.30 20.10
C PRO A 319 57.83 -12.06 21.04
N PRO A 320 57.00 -11.02 20.83
CA PRO A 320 56.91 -9.88 21.73
C PRO A 320 56.53 -10.30 23.17
N ASP A 321 56.96 -9.52 24.18
CA ASP A 321 56.90 -9.90 25.61
C ASP A 321 55.51 -10.35 26.12
N ASP A 322 54.42 -9.95 25.46
CA ASP A 322 53.03 -10.32 25.80
C ASP A 322 52.45 -11.50 24.98
N MET A 323 53.26 -12.21 24.18
CA MET A 323 52.80 -13.30 23.32
C MET A 323 53.65 -14.57 23.41
N GLU A 324 53.01 -15.73 23.61
CA GLU A 324 53.66 -17.04 23.59
C GLU A 324 53.53 -17.72 22.22
N TRP A 325 54.66 -18.17 21.66
CA TRP A 325 54.64 -18.92 20.40
C TRP A 325 54.06 -20.32 20.58
N LYS A 326 52.91 -20.60 19.95
CA LYS A 326 52.32 -21.94 19.90
C LYS A 326 52.60 -22.62 18.56
N LYS A 327 53.21 -23.81 18.63
CA LYS A 327 53.43 -24.69 17.48
C LYS A 327 52.17 -25.53 17.28
N TYR A 328 51.45 -25.31 16.19
CA TYR A 328 50.28 -26.09 15.79
C TYR A 328 50.66 -27.35 15.01
#